data_AF-A0A5C6UKX0-F1
#
_entry.id   AF-A0A5C6UKX0-F1
#
_cell.length_a   1.000
_cell.length_b   1.000
_cell.length_c   1.000
_cell.angle_alpha   90.00
_cell.angle_beta   90.00
_cell.angle_gamma   90.00
#
_symmetry.space_group_name_H-M   'P 1'
#
loop_
_entity.id
_entity.type
_entity.pdbx_description
1 polymer ?
#
loop_
_entity_poly.entity_id
_entity_poly.type
_entity_poly.pdbx_seq_one_letter_code
_entity_poly.pdbx_strand_id
1 'polypeptide(L)'
;MAKRTTKVARAASTARTDIVVGGQPIAKAYHVPDLKPKATGPWTVEREKLAWTDPKTGLDCIVRRMAKGHFAAFVAVPRDHPLHAYSAEAIPPGLLRTHGGIDYAQACDHRGPEDRSICHVHRGAFESKDDAWWIGTSCDEIGDLVPDDPSHAAEARRLGIEQVYRNERYAVELCTTLAHDLAAVGELR
;
A
#
# COMPACT_ATOMS: atom_id res chain seq x y z
N MET A 1 5.55 -42.26 9.14
CA MET A 1 6.63 -41.26 9.10
C MET A 1 6.02 -39.88 8.96
N ALA A 2 5.98 -39.08 10.03
CA ALA A 2 5.48 -37.71 9.98
C ALA A 2 6.58 -36.78 9.44
N LYS A 3 6.32 -36.12 8.30
CA LYS A 3 7.22 -35.08 7.76
C LYS A 3 7.16 -33.87 8.70
N ARG A 4 8.23 -33.66 9.47
CA ARG A 4 8.47 -32.40 10.19
C ARG A 4 8.69 -31.30 9.16
N THR A 5 7.71 -30.43 8.98
CA THR A 5 7.86 -29.16 8.26
C THR A 5 8.63 -28.20 9.17
N THR A 6 9.90 -28.00 8.87
CA THR A 6 10.74 -27.00 9.53
C THR A 6 10.22 -25.62 9.13
N LYS A 7 9.56 -24.91 10.06
CA LYS A 7 9.28 -23.47 9.91
C LYS A 7 10.63 -22.77 9.86
N VAL A 8 11.07 -22.35 8.67
CA VAL A 8 12.23 -21.46 8.54
C VAL A 8 11.85 -20.16 9.25
N ALA A 9 12.57 -19.82 10.31
CA ALA A 9 12.44 -18.53 10.95
C ALA A 9 12.84 -17.46 9.93
N ARG A 10 11.88 -16.65 9.48
CA ARG A 10 12.15 -15.51 8.61
C ARG A 10 12.93 -14.49 9.41
N ALA A 11 14.09 -14.07 8.90
CA ALA A 11 14.85 -12.98 9.50
C ALA A 11 13.96 -11.74 9.57
N ALA A 12 13.95 -11.06 10.70
CA ALA A 12 13.28 -9.77 10.83
C ALA A 12 13.92 -8.80 9.84
N SER A 13 13.12 -8.20 8.96
CA SER A 13 13.61 -7.17 8.05
C SER A 13 13.81 -5.87 8.85
N THR A 14 15.04 -5.40 8.93
CA THR A 14 15.33 -4.11 9.58
C THR A 14 14.92 -2.98 8.65
N ALA A 15 14.10 -2.05 9.16
CA ALA A 15 13.69 -0.87 8.41
C ALA A 15 14.86 0.08 8.17
N ARG A 16 14.93 0.65 6.97
CA ARG A 16 15.78 1.80 6.64
C ARG A 16 15.01 3.10 6.86
N THR A 17 15.68 4.15 7.32
CA THR A 17 15.09 5.47 7.61
C THR A 17 15.75 6.61 6.82
N ASP A 18 16.75 6.28 5.98
CA ASP A 18 17.52 7.19 5.12
C ASP A 18 16.93 7.30 3.70
N ILE A 19 15.72 6.77 3.49
CA ILE A 19 15.11 6.64 2.16
C ILE A 19 14.29 7.87 1.82
N VAL A 20 14.46 8.36 0.60
CA VAL A 20 13.63 9.39 -0.02
C VAL A 20 13.15 8.88 -1.37
N VAL A 21 11.84 8.89 -1.59
CA VAL A 21 11.21 8.48 -2.86
C VAL A 21 10.42 9.66 -3.38
N GLY A 22 10.71 10.13 -4.60
CA GLY A 22 9.96 11.26 -5.16
C GLY A 22 10.08 12.58 -4.39
N GLY A 23 11.07 12.72 -3.51
CA GLY A 23 11.18 13.86 -2.59
C GLY A 23 10.42 13.67 -1.27
N GLN A 24 9.64 12.59 -1.12
CA GLN A 24 9.00 12.21 0.13
C GLN A 24 9.98 11.44 1.03
N PRO A 25 10.32 11.96 2.23
CA PRO A 25 11.06 11.19 3.22
C PRO A 25 10.22 10.00 3.70
N ILE A 26 10.83 8.82 3.70
CA ILE A 26 10.18 7.59 4.15
C ILE A 26 10.67 7.26 5.56
N ALA A 27 9.75 7.21 6.52
CA ALA A 27 10.08 6.93 7.91
C ALA A 27 10.57 5.49 8.11
N LYS A 28 9.97 4.52 7.41
CA LYS A 28 10.39 3.12 7.41
C LYS A 28 10.28 2.51 6.03
N ALA A 29 11.39 2.00 5.52
CA ALA A 29 11.45 1.29 4.25
C ALA A 29 11.99 -0.13 4.45
N TYR A 30 11.26 -1.13 3.95
CA TYR A 30 11.54 -2.54 4.16
C TYR A 30 11.85 -3.25 2.85
N HIS A 31 12.90 -4.07 2.88
CA HIS A 31 13.06 -5.14 1.90
C HIS A 31 12.51 -6.45 2.47
N VAL A 32 11.55 -7.03 1.75
CA VAL A 32 10.88 -8.27 2.14
C VAL A 32 11.05 -9.28 1.02
N PRO A 33 12.09 -10.13 1.05
CA PRO A 33 12.42 -11.03 -0.07
C PRO A 33 11.26 -11.90 -0.55
N ASP A 34 10.34 -12.28 0.35
CA ASP A 34 9.17 -13.09 -0.01
C ASP A 34 8.12 -12.36 -0.85
N LEU A 35 8.10 -11.02 -0.81
CA LEU A 35 7.18 -10.19 -1.58
C LEU A 35 7.81 -9.67 -2.87
N LYS A 36 9.13 -9.85 -3.05
CA LYS A 36 9.83 -9.44 -4.26
C LYS A 36 9.28 -10.21 -5.47
N PRO A 37 8.99 -9.55 -6.60
CA PRO A 37 8.48 -10.26 -7.75
C PRO A 37 9.53 -11.24 -8.28
N LYS A 38 9.05 -12.39 -8.75
CA LYS A 38 9.90 -13.46 -9.29
C LYS A 38 10.32 -13.16 -10.72
N ALA A 39 9.46 -12.49 -11.48
CA ALA A 39 9.80 -11.99 -12.80
C ALA A 39 10.95 -10.97 -12.72
N THR A 40 11.77 -10.93 -13.77
CA THR A 40 12.83 -9.92 -13.90
C THR A 40 12.24 -8.62 -14.42
N GLY A 41 12.64 -7.48 -13.85
CA GLY A 41 12.18 -6.17 -14.27
C GLY A 41 12.76 -5.02 -13.44
N PRO A 42 12.28 -3.78 -13.68
CA PRO A 42 12.78 -2.58 -13.02
C PRO A 42 12.59 -2.57 -11.49
N TRP A 43 11.67 -3.38 -10.97
CA TRP A 43 11.35 -3.52 -9.55
C TRP A 43 12.42 -4.18 -8.68
N THR A 44 13.53 -4.64 -9.26
CA THR A 44 14.57 -5.39 -8.54
C THR A 44 15.30 -4.61 -7.45
N VAL A 45 15.28 -3.27 -7.53
CA VAL A 45 15.92 -2.33 -6.60
C VAL A 45 14.91 -1.60 -5.69
N GLU A 46 13.62 -1.83 -5.92
CA GLU A 46 12.53 -1.18 -5.18
C GLU A 46 12.28 -1.89 -3.85
N ARG A 47 11.61 -1.19 -2.94
CA ARG A 47 11.25 -1.73 -1.62
C ARG A 47 9.88 -2.38 -1.67
N GLU A 48 9.66 -3.36 -0.81
CA GLU A 48 8.38 -4.07 -0.74
C GLU A 48 7.39 -3.38 0.20
N LYS A 49 7.87 -2.56 1.13
CA LYS A 49 7.01 -1.70 1.94
C LYS A 49 7.70 -0.39 2.27
N LEU A 50 6.96 0.70 2.12
CA LEU A 50 7.32 2.06 2.54
C LEU A 50 6.23 2.55 3.48
N ALA A 51 6.61 3.23 4.55
CA ALA A 51 5.67 3.75 5.54
C ALA A 51 6.15 5.11 6.06
N TRP A 52 5.24 6.08 6.12
CA TRP A 52 5.51 7.44 6.59
C TRP A 52 4.22 8.11 7.10
N THR A 53 4.35 9.20 7.84
CA THR A 53 3.23 10.11 8.10
C THR A 53 3.32 11.23 7.09
N ASP A 54 2.25 11.48 6.33
CA ASP A 54 2.23 12.57 5.37
C ASP A 54 2.33 13.92 6.11
N PRO A 55 3.35 14.74 5.84
CA PRO A 55 3.63 15.93 6.65
C PRO A 55 2.60 17.05 6.51
N LYS A 56 1.77 17.03 5.45
CA LYS A 56 0.77 18.06 5.21
C LYS A 56 -0.55 17.75 5.91
N THR A 57 -0.93 16.47 5.93
CA THR A 57 -2.22 16.01 6.46
C THR A 57 -2.11 15.39 7.85
N GLY A 58 -0.92 14.92 8.23
CA GLY A 58 -0.71 14.15 9.46
C GLY A 58 -1.25 12.72 9.39
N LEU A 59 -1.75 12.26 8.23
CA LEU A 59 -2.27 10.92 8.06
C LEU A 59 -1.16 9.92 7.76
N ASP A 60 -1.26 8.72 8.34
CA ASP A 60 -0.28 7.67 8.10
C ASP A 60 -0.50 6.99 6.76
N CYS A 61 0.61 6.80 6.05
CA CYS A 61 0.67 6.35 4.68
C CYS A 61 1.52 5.07 4.59
N ILE A 62 1.05 4.11 3.80
CA ILE A 62 1.76 2.89 3.46
C ILE A 62 1.68 2.69 1.95
N VAL A 63 2.84 2.45 1.33
CA VAL A 63 2.93 1.81 0.03
C VAL A 63 3.46 0.41 0.23
N ARG A 64 2.81 -0.59 -0.36
CA ARG A 64 3.19 -1.99 -0.18
C ARG A 64 3.08 -2.75 -1.48
N ARG A 65 4.05 -3.64 -1.71
CA ARG A 65 4.01 -4.64 -2.77
C ARG A 65 3.06 -5.78 -2.42
N MET A 66 2.13 -6.03 -3.32
CA MET A 66 1.11 -7.06 -3.21
C MET A 66 1.62 -8.41 -3.74
N ALA A 67 0.87 -9.48 -3.51
CA ALA A 67 1.33 -10.85 -3.78
C ALA A 67 1.68 -11.11 -5.26
N LYS A 68 1.06 -10.38 -6.20
CA LYS A 68 1.32 -10.47 -7.65
C LYS A 68 2.41 -9.51 -8.13
N GLY A 69 3.04 -8.77 -7.21
CA GLY A 69 4.18 -7.91 -7.50
C GLY A 69 3.85 -6.46 -7.85
N HIS A 70 2.58 -6.08 -8.01
CA HIS A 70 2.19 -4.66 -8.13
C HIS A 70 2.25 -3.94 -6.77
N PHE A 71 2.24 -2.61 -6.80
CA PHE A 71 2.09 -1.79 -5.59
C PHE A 71 0.63 -1.48 -5.28
N ALA A 72 0.34 -1.26 -4.01
CA ALA A 72 -0.90 -0.65 -3.53
C ALA A 72 -0.56 0.44 -2.50
N ALA A 73 -1.42 1.45 -2.45
CA ALA A 73 -1.32 2.60 -1.56
C ALA A 73 -2.43 2.55 -0.51
N PHE A 74 -2.10 2.89 0.74
CA PHE A 74 -3.01 2.83 1.88
C PHE A 74 -2.80 4.05 2.78
N VAL A 75 -3.90 4.65 3.22
CA VAL A 75 -3.89 5.78 4.15
C VAL A 75 -4.79 5.47 5.33
N ALA A 76 -4.29 5.69 6.54
CA ALA A 76 -5.07 5.55 7.76
C ALA A 76 -5.89 6.81 8.03
N VAL A 77 -7.17 6.62 8.38
CA VAL A 77 -8.03 7.67 8.90
C VAL A 77 -8.42 7.38 10.35
N PRO A 78 -8.54 8.41 11.20
CA PRO A 78 -8.93 8.26 12.60
C PRO A 78 -10.42 7.95 12.77
N ARG A 79 -10.82 7.54 13.98
CA ARG A 79 -12.19 7.18 14.35
C ARG A 79 -13.24 8.26 14.06
N ASP A 80 -12.84 9.53 14.15
CA ASP A 80 -13.69 10.70 13.92
C ASP A 80 -13.74 11.15 12.45
N HIS A 81 -13.11 10.40 11.55
CA HIS A 81 -13.17 10.66 10.11
C HIS A 81 -14.49 10.15 9.49
N PRO A 82 -15.14 10.89 8.57
CA PRO A 82 -16.44 10.50 7.99
C PRO A 82 -16.46 9.13 7.28
N LEU A 83 -15.32 8.72 6.73
CA LEU A 83 -15.17 7.42 6.04
C LEU A 83 -14.65 6.29 6.95
N HIS A 84 -14.46 6.54 8.24
CA HIS A 84 -14.05 5.49 9.17
C HIS A 84 -15.11 4.37 9.22
N ALA A 85 -14.67 3.11 9.21
CA ALA A 85 -15.50 1.89 9.24
C ALA A 85 -16.40 1.66 8.00
N TYR A 86 -16.28 2.48 6.95
CA TYR A 86 -16.89 2.15 5.64
C TYR A 86 -16.09 1.05 4.96
N SER A 87 -16.79 0.08 4.34
CA SER A 87 -16.14 -0.86 3.43
C SER A 87 -15.74 -0.17 2.13
N ALA A 88 -14.84 -0.79 1.36
CA ALA A 88 -14.33 -0.22 0.11
C ALA A 88 -15.47 0.09 -0.87
N GLU A 89 -16.44 -0.81 -0.96
CA GLU A 89 -17.60 -0.73 -1.85
C GLU A 89 -18.61 0.33 -1.41
N ALA A 90 -18.59 0.72 -0.14
CA ALA A 90 -19.46 1.76 0.40
C ALA A 90 -18.92 3.18 0.14
N ILE A 91 -17.67 3.31 -0.29
CA ILE A 91 -17.06 4.60 -0.64
C ILE A 91 -17.37 4.89 -2.12
N PRO A 92 -18.11 5.98 -2.43
CA PRO A 92 -18.51 6.27 -3.81
C PRO A 92 -17.31 6.43 -4.76
N PRO A 93 -17.35 5.81 -5.95
CA PRO A 93 -16.37 6.10 -7.00
C PRO A 93 -16.33 7.60 -7.32
N GLY A 94 -15.12 8.14 -7.52
CA GLY A 94 -14.92 9.55 -7.83
C GLY A 94 -14.92 10.50 -6.63
N LEU A 95 -15.21 10.03 -5.40
CA LEU A 95 -15.02 10.83 -4.19
C LEU A 95 -13.53 11.11 -3.93
N LEU A 96 -12.67 10.13 -4.21
CA LEU A 96 -11.23 10.18 -3.97
C LEU A 96 -10.48 9.94 -5.29
N ARG A 97 -9.40 10.68 -5.52
CA ARG A 97 -8.53 10.47 -6.68
C ARG A 97 -7.68 9.21 -6.43
N THR A 98 -8.03 8.16 -7.17
CA THR A 98 -7.48 6.81 -7.05
C THR A 98 -7.07 6.28 -8.42
N HIS A 99 -6.31 5.18 -8.45
CA HIS A 99 -5.81 4.59 -9.70
C HIS A 99 -6.78 3.58 -10.34
N GLY A 100 -7.73 3.06 -9.56
CA GLY A 100 -8.73 2.08 -9.99
C GLY A 100 -10.03 2.12 -9.19
N GLY A 101 -10.18 3.12 -8.32
CA GLY A 101 -11.14 3.11 -7.22
C GLY A 101 -10.51 2.62 -5.92
N ILE A 102 -11.34 2.59 -4.86
CA ILE A 102 -10.97 2.02 -3.57
C ILE A 102 -11.27 0.52 -3.60
N ASP A 103 -10.27 -0.28 -3.26
CA ASP A 103 -10.34 -1.75 -3.21
C ASP A 103 -10.01 -2.30 -1.82
N TYR A 104 -9.67 -1.42 -0.88
CA TYR A 104 -9.31 -1.77 0.47
C TYR A 104 -9.89 -0.74 1.45
N ALA A 105 -10.62 -1.22 2.45
CA ALA A 105 -11.04 -0.42 3.61
C ALA A 105 -11.21 -1.34 4.82
N GLN A 106 -10.21 -1.39 5.70
CA GLN A 106 -10.20 -2.31 6.84
C GLN A 106 -9.47 -1.72 8.04
N ALA A 107 -9.76 -2.26 9.23
CA ALA A 107 -9.03 -1.96 10.45
C ALA A 107 -7.55 -2.40 10.34
N CYS A 108 -6.72 -1.81 11.19
CA CYS A 108 -5.31 -2.15 11.35
C CYS A 108 -5.09 -3.67 11.58
N ASP A 109 -4.20 -4.29 10.80
CA ASP A 109 -3.74 -5.67 11.04
C ASP A 109 -2.69 -5.70 12.18
N HIS A 110 -3.15 -5.47 13.40
CA HIS A 110 -2.30 -5.33 14.59
C HIS A 110 -1.52 -6.60 14.97
N ARG A 111 -1.88 -7.76 14.40
CA ARG A 111 -1.26 -9.06 14.68
C ARG A 111 -0.25 -9.46 13.62
N GLY A 112 -0.30 -8.84 12.45
CA GLY A 112 0.61 -9.10 11.36
C GLY A 112 1.99 -8.47 11.58
N PRO A 113 3.06 -9.04 10.99
CA PRO A 113 4.39 -8.45 11.07
C PRO A 113 4.44 -7.13 10.30
N GLU A 114 5.05 -6.10 10.93
CA GLU A 114 5.05 -4.72 10.41
C GLU A 114 5.65 -4.62 9.01
N ASP A 115 6.61 -5.47 8.63
CA ASP A 115 7.26 -5.40 7.33
C ASP A 115 6.34 -5.67 6.13
N ARG A 116 5.19 -6.32 6.34
CA ARG A 116 4.27 -6.74 5.26
C ARG A 116 2.80 -6.46 5.53
N SER A 117 2.43 -6.11 6.76
CA SER A 117 1.03 -5.93 7.11
C SER A 117 0.60 -4.49 6.83
N ILE A 118 -0.70 -4.26 6.63
CA ILE A 118 -1.27 -2.92 6.53
C ILE A 118 -1.49 -2.42 7.97
N CYS A 119 -0.36 -2.13 8.61
CA CYS A 119 -0.14 -1.82 10.03
C CYS A 119 1.34 -1.43 10.18
N HIS A 120 1.80 -0.41 10.90
CA HIS A 120 1.22 0.82 11.47
C HIS A 120 2.31 1.90 11.26
N VAL A 121 2.02 3.19 11.22
CA VAL A 121 3.04 4.20 11.57
C VAL A 121 2.35 5.15 12.52
N HIS A 122 2.99 5.55 13.64
CA HIS A 122 2.53 6.67 14.47
C HIS A 122 3.69 7.22 15.33
N ARG A 123 3.78 8.57 15.42
CA ARG A 123 3.88 9.36 16.66
C ARG A 123 3.10 10.68 16.47
N GLY A 124 1.76 10.58 16.42
CA GLY A 124 0.80 11.70 16.29
C GLY A 124 -0.59 11.27 15.79
N ALA A 125 -1.60 12.15 15.94
CA ALA A 125 -3.04 12.07 15.55
C ALA A 125 -3.92 10.93 16.11
N PHE A 126 -3.39 9.74 16.42
CA PHE A 126 -4.20 8.61 16.90
C PHE A 126 -3.95 8.36 18.39
N GLU A 127 -5.02 8.32 19.20
CA GLU A 127 -4.94 8.09 20.66
C GLU A 127 -4.53 6.64 21.00
N SER A 128 -4.89 5.68 20.13
CA SER A 128 -4.46 4.28 20.24
C SER A 128 -4.08 3.71 18.86
N LYS A 129 -3.18 2.72 18.85
CA LYS A 129 -2.75 2.01 17.61
C LYS A 129 -3.90 1.26 16.92
N ASP A 130 -5.03 1.11 17.60
CA ASP A 130 -6.15 0.27 17.20
C ASP A 130 -7.31 1.07 16.57
N ASP A 131 -7.19 2.40 16.48
CA ASP A 131 -8.24 3.28 15.92
C ASP A 131 -8.04 3.64 14.44
N ALA A 132 -6.98 3.12 13.80
CA ALA A 132 -6.71 3.37 12.39
C ALA A 132 -7.61 2.52 11.48
N TRP A 133 -8.37 3.19 10.61
CA TRP A 133 -9.06 2.58 9.47
C TRP A 133 -8.29 2.87 8.19
N TRP A 134 -7.73 1.84 7.57
CA TRP A 134 -6.90 1.96 6.38
C TRP A 134 -7.74 1.88 5.13
N ILE A 135 -7.67 2.92 4.29
CA ILE A 135 -8.34 3.02 3.00
C ILE A 135 -7.27 2.96 1.90
N GLY A 136 -7.48 2.18 0.84
CA GLY A 136 -6.46 1.94 -0.18
C GLY A 136 -6.93 1.63 -1.59
N THR A 137 -5.97 1.61 -2.50
CA THR A 137 -6.13 1.41 -3.95
C THR A 137 -4.89 0.68 -4.51
N SER A 138 -5.08 -0.23 -5.46
CA SER A 138 -4.02 -1.02 -6.09
C SER A 138 -3.63 -0.54 -7.48
N CYS A 139 -2.39 -0.82 -7.87
CA CYS A 139 -1.84 -0.60 -9.21
C CYS A 139 -1.92 -1.90 -10.05
N ASP A 140 -3.11 -2.46 -10.19
CA ASP A 140 -3.37 -3.69 -10.96
C ASP A 140 -4.52 -3.55 -11.96
N GLU A 141 -4.75 -2.33 -12.43
CA GLU A 141 -5.67 -2.07 -13.53
C GLU A 141 -5.20 -2.75 -14.81
N ILE A 142 -6.10 -2.93 -15.77
CA ILE A 142 -5.78 -3.64 -17.02
C ILE A 142 -4.60 -3.01 -17.79
N GLY A 143 -4.43 -1.69 -17.66
CA GLY A 143 -3.30 -0.92 -18.21
C GLY A 143 -2.01 -0.98 -17.39
N ASP A 144 -2.00 -1.69 -16.26
CA ASP A 144 -0.81 -1.84 -15.43
C ASP A 144 -0.08 -3.14 -15.69
N LEU A 145 1.24 -3.06 -15.75
CA LEU A 145 2.08 -4.25 -15.77
C LEU A 145 2.14 -4.81 -14.34
N VAL A 146 1.54 -5.99 -14.15
CA VAL A 146 1.59 -6.75 -12.90
C VAL A 146 2.65 -7.87 -13.02
N PRO A 147 3.80 -7.76 -12.33
CA PRO A 147 4.98 -8.57 -12.59
C PRO A 147 4.78 -10.09 -12.60
N ASP A 148 4.07 -10.62 -11.61
CA ASP A 148 3.91 -12.07 -11.41
C ASP A 148 2.49 -12.54 -11.79
N ASP A 149 1.78 -11.80 -12.65
CA ASP A 149 0.46 -12.18 -13.14
C ASP A 149 0.42 -12.38 -14.67
N PRO A 150 0.74 -13.59 -15.16
CA PRO A 150 0.69 -13.89 -16.59
C PRO A 150 -0.75 -13.86 -17.16
N SER A 151 -1.76 -14.07 -16.31
CA SER A 151 -3.17 -14.04 -16.74
C SER A 151 -3.64 -12.62 -17.02
N HIS A 152 -3.22 -11.66 -16.19
CA HIS A 152 -3.41 -10.23 -16.38
C HIS A 152 -2.76 -9.74 -17.67
N ALA A 153 -1.49 -10.10 -17.88
CA ALA A 153 -0.78 -9.75 -19.10
C ALA A 153 -1.42 -10.38 -20.35
N ALA A 154 -1.98 -11.59 -20.23
CA ALA A 154 -2.69 -12.23 -21.34
C ALA A 154 -4.02 -11.54 -21.68
N GLU A 155 -4.75 -11.06 -20.68
CA GLU A 155 -5.97 -10.28 -20.91
C GLU A 155 -5.68 -8.93 -21.57
N ALA A 156 -4.69 -8.18 -21.09
CA ALA A 156 -4.31 -6.91 -21.71
C ALA A 156 -3.92 -7.09 -23.19
N ARG A 157 -3.15 -8.16 -23.50
CA ARG A 157 -2.83 -8.51 -24.90
C ARG A 157 -4.07 -8.84 -25.74
N ARG A 158 -5.06 -9.57 -25.18
CA ARG A 158 -6.32 -9.87 -25.88
C ARG A 158 -7.10 -8.59 -26.19
N LEU A 159 -7.06 -7.62 -25.30
CA LEU A 159 -7.74 -6.34 -25.44
C LEU A 159 -6.94 -5.30 -26.25
N GLY A 160 -5.71 -5.61 -26.66
CA GLY A 160 -4.82 -4.67 -27.36
C GLY A 160 -4.34 -3.52 -26.48
N ILE A 161 -4.31 -3.71 -25.16
CA ILE A 161 -3.92 -2.69 -24.18
C ILE A 161 -2.42 -2.83 -23.88
N GLU A 162 -1.69 -1.73 -24.07
CA GLU A 162 -0.30 -1.61 -23.64
C GLU A 162 -0.24 -1.41 -22.12
N GLN A 163 0.64 -2.14 -21.45
CA GLN A 163 0.78 -2.10 -19.99
C GLN A 163 1.98 -1.27 -19.55
N VAL A 164 1.79 -0.49 -18.49
CA VAL A 164 2.83 0.36 -17.88
C VAL A 164 3.09 -0.11 -16.45
N TYR A 165 4.35 -0.28 -16.08
CA TYR A 165 4.70 -0.60 -14.70
C TYR A 165 4.58 0.64 -13.80
N ARG A 166 3.73 0.56 -12.78
CA ARG A 166 3.60 1.57 -11.72
C ARG A 166 4.68 1.34 -10.66
N ASN A 167 5.75 2.13 -10.74
CA ASN A 167 6.93 2.01 -9.89
C ASN A 167 6.73 2.56 -8.47
N GLU A 168 7.76 2.43 -7.63
CA GLU A 168 7.69 2.89 -6.22
C GLU A 168 7.37 4.40 -6.11
N ARG A 169 7.83 5.22 -7.05
CA ARG A 169 7.55 6.66 -7.07
C ARG A 169 6.09 6.95 -7.35
N TYR A 170 5.53 6.31 -8.38
CA TYR A 170 4.13 6.46 -8.74
C TYR A 170 3.22 6.09 -7.56
N ALA A 171 3.50 4.97 -6.89
CA ALA A 171 2.72 4.53 -5.74
C ALA A 171 2.81 5.50 -4.55
N VAL A 172 3.97 6.12 -4.30
CA VAL A 172 4.13 7.15 -3.27
C VAL A 172 3.32 8.40 -3.61
N GLU A 173 3.37 8.87 -4.86
CA GLU A 173 2.59 10.04 -5.32
C GLU A 173 1.07 9.77 -5.24
N LEU A 174 0.64 8.57 -5.59
CA LEU A 174 -0.74 8.10 -5.43
C LEU A 174 -1.17 8.11 -3.96
N CYS A 175 -0.33 7.56 -3.06
CA CYS A 175 -0.62 7.52 -1.63
C CYS A 175 -0.72 8.92 -1.01
N THR A 176 0.18 9.84 -1.39
CA THR A 176 0.13 11.23 -0.94
C THR A 176 -1.13 11.93 -1.46
N THR A 177 -1.53 11.67 -2.72
CA THR A 177 -2.77 12.24 -3.28
C THR A 177 -4.00 11.74 -2.51
N LEU A 178 -4.05 10.44 -2.21
CA LEU A 178 -5.13 9.84 -1.42
C LEU A 178 -5.18 10.44 0.00
N ALA A 179 -4.03 10.67 0.64
CA ALA A 179 -3.98 11.29 1.97
C ALA A 179 -4.57 12.69 1.97
N HIS A 180 -4.25 13.49 0.95
CA HIS A 180 -4.82 14.82 0.79
C HIS A 180 -6.34 14.82 0.60
N ASP A 181 -6.86 13.90 -0.22
CA ASP A 181 -8.31 13.81 -0.44
C ASP A 181 -9.05 13.36 0.82
N LEU A 182 -8.50 12.38 1.55
CA LEU A 182 -9.06 11.94 2.83
C LEU A 182 -9.03 13.06 3.87
N ALA A 183 -7.92 13.79 4.00
CA ALA A 183 -7.85 14.94 4.90
C ALA A 183 -8.94 15.98 4.59
N ALA A 184 -9.13 16.31 3.30
CA ALA A 184 -10.18 17.24 2.88
C ALA A 184 -11.59 16.73 3.22
N VAL A 185 -11.86 15.43 3.08
CA VAL A 185 -13.13 14.83 3.51
C VAL A 185 -13.30 14.93 5.04
N GLY A 186 -12.24 14.71 5.80
CA GLY A 186 -12.23 14.85 7.26
C GLY A 186 -12.55 16.26 7.77
N GLU A 187 -12.31 17.29 6.96
CA GLU A 187 -12.59 18.69 7.28
C GLU A 187 -14.04 19.12 6.99
N LEU A 188 -14.83 18.34 6.25
CA LEU A 188 -16.22 18.65 5.87
C LEU A 188 -17.25 18.51 7.02
N ARG A 189 -16.83 18.79 8.26
CA ARG A 189 -17.66 18.68 9.47
C ARG A 189 -18.70 19.78 9.59
#